data_AF-A0A519EVE8-F1
#
_entry.id   AF-A0A519EVE8-F1
#
_cell.length_a   1.000
_cell.length_b   1.000
_cell.length_c   1.000
_cell.angle_alpha   90.00
_cell.angle_beta   90.00
_cell.angle_gamma   90.00
#
_symmetry.space_group_name_H-M   'P 1'
#
loop_
_entity.id
_entity.type
_entity.pdbx_description
1 polymer ?
#
loop_
_entity_poly.entity_id
_entity_poly.type
_entity_poly.pdbx_seq_one_letter_code
_entity_poly.pdbx_strand_id
1 'polypeptide(L)' 'EQLPRIERLQVWLHYARQALDLPELDRLYGELNKLEQLAHLDITDEILDARVQQTITVLQSRAWKTLLKL' A
#
# COMPACT_ATOMS: atom_id res chain seq x y z
N GLU A 1 -6.78 -7.15 12.53
CA GLU A 1 -6.85 -5.72 12.13
C GLU A 1 -5.73 -5.41 11.13
N GLN A 2 -6.05 -4.89 9.93
CA GLN A 2 -5.08 -4.57 8.88
C GLN A 2 -4.78 -3.07 8.76
N LEU A 3 -5.76 -2.21 9.08
CA LEU A 3 -5.64 -0.76 8.96
C LEU A 3 -4.42 -0.18 9.72
N PRO A 4 -4.18 -0.52 11.00
CA PRO A 4 -3.00 -0.01 11.72
C PRO A 4 -1.65 -0.44 11.10
N ARG A 5 -1.65 -1.50 10.29
CA ARG A 5 -0.44 -1.97 9.60
C ARG A 5 -0.18 -1.16 8.34
N ILE A 6 -1.24 -0.79 7.61
CA ILE A 6 -1.15 0.05 6.41
C ILE A 6 -0.67 1.45 6.81
N GLU A 7 -1.28 2.06 7.83
CA GLU A 7 -0.89 3.37 8.34
C GLU A 7 0.59 3.40 8.76
N ARG A 8 1.02 2.39 9.52
CA ARG A 8 2.41 2.25 9.94
C ARG A 8 3.36 2.16 8.75
N LEU A 9 3.02 1.36 7.75
CA LEU A 9 3.81 1.22 6.53
C LEU A 9 3.94 2.55 5.79
N GLN A 10 2.85 3.32 5.65
CA GLN A 10 2.88 4.64 5.04
C GLN A 10 3.80 5.59 5.79
N VAL A 11 3.73 5.63 7.12
CA VAL A 11 4.63 6.44 7.95
C VAL A 11 6.10 6.07 7.71
N TRP A 12 6.43 4.78 7.68
CA TRP A 12 7.78 4.33 7.38
C TRP A 12 8.25 4.76 6.00
N LEU A 13 7.42 4.60 4.97
CA LEU A 13 7.76 5.00 3.60
C LEU A 13 7.94 6.52 3.48
N HIS A 14 7.15 7.31 4.21
CA HIS A 14 7.29 8.77 4.23
C HIS A 14 8.68 9.19 4.75
N TYR A 15 9.09 8.65 5.90
CA TYR A 15 10.40 8.98 6.48
C TYR A 15 11.57 8.38 5.71
N ALA A 16 11.38 7.20 5.12
CA ALA A 16 12.43 6.51 4.38
C ALA A 16 12.61 7.04 2.95
N ARG A 17 11.76 7.98 2.50
CA ARG A 17 11.74 8.49 1.12
C ARG A 17 13.07 9.02 0.60
N GLN A 18 13.89 9.62 1.47
CA GLN A 18 15.22 10.13 1.10
C GLN A 18 16.36 9.13 1.34
N ALA A 19 16.07 8.03 2.04
CA ALA A 19 17.06 7.01 2.40
C ALA A 19 16.98 5.77 1.52
N LEU A 20 15.84 5.54 0.86
CA LEU A 20 15.58 4.38 0.03
C LEU A 20 15.66 4.76 -1.45
N ASP A 21 16.59 4.12 -2.16
CA ASP A 21 16.63 4.15 -3.63
C ASP A 21 15.61 3.13 -4.19
N LEU A 22 14.33 3.49 -4.10
CA LEU A 22 13.23 2.65 -4.59
C LEU A 22 12.62 3.24 -5.86
N PRO A 23 12.44 2.42 -6.91
CA PRO A 23 11.76 2.89 -8.11
C PRO A 23 10.29 3.20 -7.78
N GLU A 24 9.76 4.31 -8.31
CA GLU A 24 8.33 4.65 -8.22
C GLU A 24 7.76 4.67 -6.78
N LEU A 25 8.56 5.10 -5.78
CA LEU A 25 8.14 5.13 -4.38
C LEU A 25 6.85 5.94 -4.15
N ASP A 26 6.70 7.08 -4.82
CA ASP A 26 5.51 7.92 -4.71
C ASP A 26 4.25 7.22 -5.23
N ARG A 27 4.40 6.40 -6.27
CA ARG A 27 3.31 5.59 -6.79
C ARG A 27 2.90 4.54 -5.78
N LEU A 28 3.87 3.83 -5.19
CA LEU A 28 3.58 2.86 -4.12
C LEU A 28 2.85 3.52 -2.95
N TYR A 29 3.29 4.70 -2.53
CA TYR A 29 2.63 5.47 -1.47
C TYR A 29 1.17 5.79 -1.83
N GLY A 30 0.91 6.22 -3.07
CA GLY A 30 -0.43 6.47 -3.58
C GLY A 30 -1.33 5.23 -3.58
N GLU A 31 -0.80 4.08 -4.00
CA GLU A 31 -1.57 2.81 -4.00
C GLU A 31 -1.86 2.30 -2.58
N LEU A 32 -0.96 2.52 -1.63
CA LEU A 32 -1.20 2.22 -0.21
C LEU A 32 -2.25 3.15 0.40
N ASN A 33 -2.27 4.42 -0.01
CA ASN A 33 -3.30 5.37 0.42
C ASN A 33 -4.70 4.97 -0.06
N LYS A 34 -4.84 4.52 -1.31
CA LYS A 34 -6.12 3.97 -1.78
C LYS A 34 -6.54 2.75 -0.97
N LEU A 35 -5.60 1.87 -0.61
CA LEU A 35 -5.88 0.69 0.20
C LEU A 35 -6.32 1.06 1.62
N GLU A 36 -5.69 2.06 2.23
CA GLU A 36 -6.09 2.63 3.52
C GLU A 36 -7.51 3.22 3.47
N GLN A 37 -7.82 4.02 2.45
CA GLN A 37 -9.15 4.59 2.26
C GLN A 37 -10.22 3.51 2.13
N LEU A 38 -9.95 2.46 1.34
CA LEU A 38 -10.83 1.30 1.25
C LEU A 38 -10.97 0.57 2.59
N ALA A 39 -9.90 0.52 3.39
CA ALA A 39 -9.88 -0.12 4.70
C ALA A 39 -10.73 0.61 5.76
N HIS A 40 -10.98 1.91 5.59
CA HIS A 40 -11.87 2.71 6.43
C HIS A 40 -13.37 2.50 6.14
N LEU A 41 -13.73 2.00 4.95
CA LEU A 41 -15.11 1.75 4.59
C LEU A 41 -15.67 0.51 5.28
N ASP A 42 -16.99 0.45 5.46
CA ASP A 42 -17.67 -0.74 5.93
C ASP A 42 -17.49 -1.89 4.92
N ILE A 43 -17.39 -3.13 5.43
CA ILE A 43 -17.20 -4.30 4.57
C ILE A 43 -18.52 -4.67 3.91
N THR A 44 -18.61 -4.41 2.61
CA THR A 44 -19.59 -5.00 1.67
C THR A 44 -18.85 -5.91 0.68
N ASP A 45 -19.59 -6.67 -0.13
CA ASP A 45 -18.97 -7.52 -1.16
C ASP A 45 -18.18 -6.70 -2.19
N GLU A 46 -18.71 -5.54 -2.60
CA GLU A 46 -18.04 -4.62 -3.51
C GLU A 46 -16.77 -4.02 -2.90
N ILE A 47 -16.82 -3.63 -1.62
CA ILE A 47 -15.65 -3.11 -0.91
C ILE A 47 -14.61 -4.20 -0.69
N LEU A 48 -15.04 -5.44 -0.41
CA LEU A 48 -14.13 -6.57 -0.28
C LEU A 48 -13.40 -6.84 -1.59
N ASP A 49 -14.11 -6.88 -2.72
CA ASP A 49 -13.48 -7.05 -4.04
C ASP A 49 -12.51 -5.89 -4.35
N ALA A 50 -12.92 -4.65 -4.10
CA ALA A 50 -12.06 -3.49 -4.29
C ALA A 50 -10.78 -3.56 -3.45
N ARG A 51 -10.87 -4.00 -2.18
CA ARG A 51 -9.69 -4.21 -1.31
C ARG A 51 -8.77 -5.30 -1.85
N VAL A 52 -9.33 -6.39 -2.38
CA VAL A 52 -8.55 -7.48 -3.00
C VAL A 52 -7.81 -6.95 -4.23
N GLN A 53 -8.49 -6.27 -5.15
CA GLN A 53 -7.88 -5.72 -6.36
C GLN A 53 -6.79 -4.68 -6.04
N GLN A 54 -7.04 -3.81 -5.06
CA GLN A 54 -6.07 -2.81 -4.63
C GLN A 54 -4.84 -3.47 -3.98
N THR A 55 -5.04 -4.53 -3.19
CA THR A 55 -3.93 -5.32 -2.64
C THR A 55 -3.09 -5.95 -3.74
N ILE A 56 -3.72 -6.55 -4.76
CA ILE A 56 -3.01 -7.13 -5.92
C ILE A 56 -2.18 -6.05 -6.63
N THR A 57 -2.73 -4.84 -6.80
CA THR A 57 -2.02 -3.71 -7.41
C THR A 57 -0.76 -3.33 -6.63
N VAL A 58 -0.86 -3.25 -5.29
CA VAL A 58 0.30 -3.03 -4.42
C VAL A 58 1.32 -4.17 -4.56
N LEU A 59 0.88 -5.43 -4.52
CA LEU A 59 1.77 -6.60 -4.65
C LEU A 59 2.51 -6.67 -5.99
N GLN A 60 1.90 -6.20 -7.07
CA GLN A 60 2.49 -6.21 -8.40
C GLN A 60 3.47 -5.06 -8.65
N SER A 61 3.42 -4.01 -7.82
CA SER A 61 4.29 -2.83 -7.91
C SER A 61 5.77 -3.21 -7.85
N ARG A 62 6.57 -2.58 -8.73
CA ARG A 62 8.02 -2.76 -8.74
C ARG A 62 8.66 -2.30 -7.43
N ALA A 63 8.22 -1.16 -6.89
CA ALA A 63 8.68 -0.63 -5.61
C ALA A 63 8.47 -1.64 -4.47
N TRP A 64 7.29 -2.27 -4.45
CA TRP A 64 6.93 -3.27 -3.45
C TRP A 64 7.78 -4.53 -3.55
N LYS A 65 8.00 -5.03 -4.76
CA LYS A 65 8.88 -6.18 -5.00
C LYS A 65 10.33 -5.87 -4.59
N THR A 66 10.84 -4.69 -4.92
CA THR A 66 12.18 -4.25 -4.50
C THR A 66 12.30 -4.17 -2.97
N LEU A 67 11.29 -3.64 -2.27
CA LEU A 67 11.25 -3.61 -0.80
C LEU A 67 11.33 -5.01 -0.19
N LEU A 68 10.60 -5.97 -0.76
CA LEU A 68 10.58 -7.35 -0.27
C LEU A 68 11.76 -8.20 -0.78
N LYS A 69 12.62 -7.65 -1.63
CA LYS A 69 13.68 -8.38 -2.35
C LYS A 69 13.14 -9.58 -3.14
N LEU A 70 11.96 -9.40 -3.75
CA LEU A 70 11.25 -10.37 -4.59
C LEU A 70 11.47 -10.12 -6.08
#